data_AF-A0A9W6S3Z6-F1
#
_entry.id   AF-A0A9W6S3Z6-F1
#
_cell.length_a   1.000
_cell.length_b   1.000
_cell.length_c   1.000
_cell.angle_alpha   90.00
_cell.angle_beta   90.00
_cell.angle_gamma   90.00
#
_symmetry.space_group_name_H-M   'P 1'
#
loop_
_entity.id
_entity.type
_entity.pdbx_description
1 polymer ?
#
loop_
_entity_poly.entity_id
_entity_poly.type
_entity_poly.pdbx_seq_one_letter_code
_entity_poly.pdbx_strand_id
1 'polypeptide(L)' 'MNRMEHASWARDLARQLLERPLPRRWAHTQGVAGRAESLAGEADLLAAAAWLHDIGYSPEVVDTGFHPLDGARRVRCLR' A
#
# COMPACT_ATOMS: atom_id res chain seq x y z
N MET A 1 1.35 7.36 17.22
CA MET A 1 1.15 6.22 16.32
C MET A 1 1.85 5.03 16.91
N ASN A 2 1.10 4.08 17.47
CA ASN A 2 1.68 2.84 17.97
C ASN A 2 2.14 2.01 16.76
N ARG A 3 3.22 1.23 16.91
CA ARG A 3 3.90 0.47 15.84
C ARG A 3 3.07 -0.71 15.28
N MET A 4 1.75 -0.70 15.49
CA MET A 4 0.75 -1.69 15.06
C MET A 4 -0.36 -1.03 14.21
N GLU A 5 -0.31 0.30 14.01
CA GLU A 5 -1.32 1.06 13.29
C GLU A 5 -0.97 1.27 11.80
N HIS A 6 0.29 1.11 11.40
CA HIS A 6 0.70 1.43 10.03
C HIS A 6 0.11 0.44 9.03
N ALA A 7 0.13 -0.86 9.33
CA ALA A 7 -0.39 -1.88 8.42
C ALA A 7 -1.91 -1.72 8.22
N SER A 8 -2.67 -1.43 9.28
CA SER A 8 -4.12 -1.22 9.15
C SER A 8 -4.44 0.02 8.31
N TRP A 9 -3.80 1.16 8.60
CA TRP A 9 -3.99 2.38 7.83
C TRP A 9 -3.60 2.17 6.35
N ALA A 10 -2.46 1.50 6.13
CA ALA A 10 -1.95 1.20 4.80
C ALA A 10 -2.92 0.33 4.00
N ARG A 11 -3.48 -0.71 4.63
CA ARG A 11 -4.50 -1.57 4.02
C ARG A 11 -5.73 -0.77 3.60
N ASP A 12 -6.23 0.10 4.48
CA ASP A 12 -7.46 0.86 4.21
C ASP A 12 -7.25 1.87 3.07
N LEU A 13 -6.09 2.53 3.03
CA LEU A 13 -5.70 3.40 1.91
C LEU A 13 -5.53 2.61 0.61
N ALA A 14 -4.85 1.46 0.64
CA ALA A 14 -4.66 0.62 -0.53
C ALA A 14 -5.99 0.09 -1.07
N ARG A 15 -6.90 -0.32 -0.18
CA ARG A 15 -8.26 -0.73 -0.53
C ARG A 15 -9.01 0.39 -1.25
N GLN A 16 -9.02 1.61 -0.68
CA GLN A 16 -9.68 2.77 -1.30
C GLN A 16 -9.17 3.00 -2.72
N LEU A 17 -7.86 2.93 -2.94
CA LEU A 17 -7.22 3.31 -4.19
C LEU A 17 -7.19 2.20 -5.25
N LEU A 18 -7.31 0.93 -4.86
CA LEU A 18 -7.09 -0.22 -5.74
C LEU A 18 -8.31 -1.13 -5.92
N GLU A 19 -9.17 -1.30 -4.91
CA GLU A 19 -10.23 -2.34 -4.90
C GLU A 19 -11.17 -2.24 -6.11
N ARG A 20 -11.65 -1.02 -6.38
CA ARG A 20 -12.56 -0.75 -7.51
C ARG A 20 -11.84 -0.51 -8.84
N PRO A 21 -10.85 0.41 -8.95
CA PRO A 21 -10.29 0.76 -10.25
C PRO A 21 -9.31 -0.30 -10.78
N LEU A 22 -8.70 -1.11 -9.90
CA LEU A 22 -7.60 -2.02 -10.25
C LEU A 22 -7.72 -3.38 -9.53
N PRO A 23 -8.79 -4.15 -9.75
CA PRO A 23 -9.09 -5.36 -8.96
C PRO A 23 -7.99 -6.42 -9.02
N ARG A 24 -7.27 -6.54 -10.15
CA ARG A 24 -6.11 -7.45 -10.27
C ARG A 24 -4.93 -7.01 -9.41
N ARG A 25 -4.65 -5.70 -9.33
CA ARG A 25 -3.60 -5.17 -8.45
C ARG A 25 -4.01 -5.21 -7.00
N TRP A 26 -5.29 -5.02 -6.69
CA TRP A 26 -5.82 -5.24 -5.35
C TRP A 26 -5.61 -6.69 -4.88
N ALA A 27 -5.91 -7.68 -5.72
CA ALA A 27 -5.64 -9.08 -5.43
C ALA A 27 -4.13 -9.36 -5.24
N HIS A 28 -3.28 -8.79 -6.10
CA HIS A 28 -1.83 -8.88 -5.97
C HIS A 28 -1.34 -8.29 -4.63
N THR A 29 -1.79 -7.08 -4.30
CA THR A 29 -1.41 -6.36 -3.07
C THR A 29 -1.78 -7.15 -1.83
N GLN A 30 -2.99 -7.74 -1.77
CA GLN A 30 -3.40 -8.62 -0.68
C GLN A 30 -2.47 -9.84 -0.53
N GLY A 31 -2.07 -10.47 -1.64
CA GLY A 31 -1.16 -11.61 -1.61
C GLY A 31 0.24 -11.25 -1.07
N VAL A 32 0.79 -10.11 -1.50
CA VAL A 32 2.10 -9.62 -1.03
C VAL A 32 2.03 -9.21 0.44
N ALA A 33 0.98 -8.50 0.85
CA ALA A 33 0.79 -8.11 2.25
C ALA A 33 0.58 -9.31 3.18
N GLY A 34 -0.25 -10.28 2.79
CA GLY A 34 -0.41 -11.52 3.56
C GLY A 34 0.90 -12.30 3.69
N ARG A 35 1.76 -12.27 2.66
CA ARG A 35 3.11 -12.85 2.76
C ARG A 35 4.01 -12.07 3.72
N ALA A 36 3.98 -10.74 3.65
CA ALA A 36 4.75 -9.86 4.54
C ALA A 36 4.36 -10.06 6.02
N GLU A 37 3.06 -10.17 6.31
CA GLU A 37 2.53 -10.43 7.66
C GLU A 37 2.96 -11.80 8.21
N SER A 38 3.24 -12.78 7.33
CA SER A 38 3.72 -14.10 7.73
C SER A 38 5.22 -14.17 8.11
N LEU A 39 5.99 -13.10 7.86
CA LEU A 39 7.42 -13.04 8.16
C LEU A 39 7.66 -12.52 9.59
N ALA A 40 8.57 -13.15 10.34
CA ALA A 40 8.92 -12.71 11.69
C ALA A 40 9.89 -11.52 11.69
N GLY A 41 9.68 -10.55 12.59
CA GLY A 41 10.46 -9.30 12.68
C GLY A 41 9.85 -8.14 11.88
N GLU A 42 9.90 -6.91 12.43
CA GLU A 42 9.33 -5.65 11.89
C GLU A 42 8.03 -5.79 11.05
N ALA A 43 7.13 -6.69 11.48
CA ALA A 43 6.00 -7.11 10.67
C ALA A 43 5.05 -5.97 10.30
N ASP A 44 4.85 -4.97 11.16
CA ASP A 44 3.95 -3.84 10.89
C ASP A 44 4.46 -2.92 9.78
N LEU A 45 5.75 -2.54 9.81
CA LEU A 45 6.31 -1.66 8.80
C LEU A 45 6.44 -2.38 7.46
N LEU A 46 6.85 -3.65 7.48
CA LEU A 46 6.94 -4.46 6.27
C LEU A 46 5.56 -4.70 5.65
N ALA A 47 4.55 -5.03 6.45
CA ALA A 47 3.18 -5.17 6.00
C ALA A 47 2.62 -3.85 5.46
N ALA A 48 2.88 -2.73 6.14
CA ALA A 48 2.49 -1.41 5.65
C ALA A 48 3.13 -1.09 4.29
N ALA A 49 4.43 -1.35 4.11
CA ALA A 49 5.10 -1.17 2.83
C ALA A 49 4.50 -2.07 1.74
N ALA A 50 4.20 -3.33 2.07
CA ALA A 50 3.55 -4.27 1.16
C ALA A 50 2.15 -3.83 0.74
N TRP A 51 1.34 -3.28 1.66
CA TRP A 51 0.04 -2.69 1.33
C TRP A 51 0.16 -1.49 0.40
N LEU A 52 1.20 -0.66 0.56
CA LEU A 52 1.35 0.60 -0.17
C LEU A 52 2.10 0.50 -1.50
N HIS A 53 2.82 -0.59 -1.77
CA HIS A 53 3.80 -0.64 -2.87
C HIS A 53 3.21 -0.33 -4.26
N ASP A 54 1.95 -0.70 -4.48
CA ASP A 54 1.29 -0.59 -5.79
C ASP A 54 0.25 0.54 -5.86
N ILE A 55 0.08 1.37 -4.81
CA ILE A 55 -0.93 2.45 -4.83
C ILE A 55 -0.65 3.49 -5.91
N GLY A 56 0.60 3.64 -6.32
CA GLY A 56 1.01 4.54 -7.39
C GLY A 56 0.47 4.16 -8.77
N TYR A 57 -0.12 2.98 -8.94
CA TYR A 57 -0.86 2.62 -10.15
C TYR A 57 -2.27 3.20 -10.20
N SER A 58 -2.83 3.62 -9.06
CA SER A 58 -4.20 4.12 -8.99
C SER A 58 -4.38 5.36 -9.89
N PRO A 59 -5.47 5.44 -10.68
CA PRO A 59 -5.77 6.64 -11.48
C PRO A 59 -5.86 7.93 -10.65
N GLU A 60 -6.15 7.83 -9.35
CA GLU A 60 -6.20 8.96 -8.42
C GLU A 60 -4.79 9.40 -7.93
N VAL A 61 -3.75 8.62 -8.22
CA VAL A 61 -2.38 8.82 -7.70
C VAL A 61 -1.37 9.03 -8.82
N VAL A 62 -1.56 8.39 -9.98
CA VAL A 62 -0.65 8.53 -11.13
C VAL A 62 -0.48 10.00 -11.51
N ASP A 63 0.77 10.44 -11.55
CA ASP A 63 1.16 11.81 -11.93
C ASP A 63 2.28 11.74 -12.97
N THR A 64 3.36 11.01 -12.65
CA THR A 64 4.51 10.85 -13.54
C THR A 64 4.45 9.60 -14.41
N GLY A 65 3.59 8.64 -14.07
CA GLY A 65 3.55 7.31 -14.68
C GLY A 65 4.59 6.34 -14.09
N PHE A 66 5.44 6.82 -13.17
CA PHE A 66 6.37 5.99 -12.41
C PHE A 66 5.78 5.68 -11.03
N HIS A 67 5.02 4.58 -10.95
CA HIS A 67 4.25 4.21 -9.75
C HIS A 67 5.03 4.19 -8.41
N PRO A 68 6.32 3.82 -8.32
CA PRO A 68 7.01 3.86 -7.03
C PRO A 68 7.15 5.30 -6.52
N LEU A 69 7.40 6.26 -7.42
CA LEU A 69 7.51 7.68 -7.08
C LEU A 69 6.14 8.28 -6.77
N ASP A 70 5.14 8.02 -7.61
CA ASP A 70 3.79 8.55 -7.45
C ASP A 70 3.15 8.08 -6.13
N GLY A 71 3.31 6.78 -5.80
CA GLY A 71 2.89 6.22 -4.53
C GLY A 71 3.62 6.84 -3.32
N ALA A 72 4.95 6.99 -3.40
CA ALA A 72 5.73 7.61 -2.33
C ALA A 72 5.32 9.08 -2.08
N ARG A 73 5.07 9.85 -3.14
CA ARG A 73 4.56 11.22 -3.05
C ARG A 73 3.20 11.26 -2.37
N ARG A 74 2.28 10.38 -2.75
CA ARG A 74 0.95 10.28 -2.13
C ARG A 74 1.01 10.00 -0.63
N VAL A 75 1.83 9.03 -0.21
CA VAL A 75 2.02 8.71 1.22
C VAL A 75 2.60 9.90 1.98
N ARG A 76 3.57 10.60 1.39
CA ARG A 76 4.19 11.78 2.02
C ARG A 76 3.20 12.92 2.24
N CYS A 77 2.27 13.15 1.31
CA CYS A 77 1.26 14.22 1.42
C CYS A 77 0.11 13.90 2.38
N LEU A 78 0.03 12.69 2.94
CA LEU A 78 -0.98 12.30 3.95
C LEU A 78 -0.49 12.48 5.39
N ARG A 79 0.76 12.93 5.58
CA ARG A 79 1.37 13.23 6.87
C ARG A 79 1.35 14.71 7.18
#